data_AF-A0A1M6KMM9-F1
#
_entry.id   AF-A0A1M6KMM9-F1
#
_cell.length_a   1.000
_cell.length_b   1.000
_cell.length_c   1.000
_cell.angle_alpha   90.00
_cell.angle_beta   90.00
_cell.angle_gamma   90.00
#
_symmetry.space_group_name_H-M   'P 1'
#
loop_
_entity.id
_entity.type
_entity.pdbx_description
1 polymer ?
#
loop_
_entity_poly.entity_id
_entity_poly.type
_entity_poly.pdbx_seq_one_letter_code
_entity_poly.pdbx_strand_id
1 'polypeptide(L)'
;MSPNAVLTLLTFSATIVGARLYVNHELASTQPKEELTTEMRNYISTIENQVAELQKENKTLRAIAQSAEGITLPDELITFVEKDIGLTFKSPPQVFPANEDFIREAAGQRYLSAFNEAGMQMRAYAFEKLGIIPPSQQFIGQLIIAETVGSRGYYDVTAGEILLAEDFDTGSVHDQASAVRLLAIALLDQHAPLPKILTDDMFHAREAIHRGRASMLQQRFYSINARSIGFVSQRDNTEAVETFKALCGYVQALTTFPNTEGKSFAEILYQKDQAALAEALIHPPQSTKDIYLNTPPAEWSKAQEPPAPTAETPLTTSLGALTVHAFLKQVMPEKQISAIIKTYSSDTLTIETSGDQGETTTIKWSINWPDQNSAEAFLVAAKEILSAQDNGAKASLTETGVTLTFVEKPN
;
A
#
# COMPACT_ATOMS: atom_id res chain seq x y z
N MET A 1 21.36 -18.71 -13.44
CA MET A 1 20.67 -18.57 -14.75
C MET A 1 21.68 -18.62 -15.87
N SER A 2 21.35 -19.26 -17.00
CA SER A 2 22.24 -19.24 -18.16
C SER A 2 22.26 -17.83 -18.79
N PRO A 3 23.41 -17.34 -19.30
CA PRO A 3 23.50 -16.01 -19.94
C PRO A 3 22.50 -15.82 -21.07
N ASN A 4 22.15 -16.90 -21.76
CA ASN A 4 21.16 -16.91 -22.84
C ASN A 4 19.73 -16.62 -22.34
N ALA A 5 19.38 -17.04 -21.12
CA ALA A 5 18.08 -16.75 -20.53
C ALA A 5 17.93 -15.26 -20.19
N VAL A 6 19.00 -14.63 -19.68
CA VAL A 6 19.02 -13.19 -19.37
C VAL A 6 18.94 -12.35 -20.63
N LEU A 7 19.67 -12.73 -21.69
CA LEU A 7 19.63 -12.04 -22.98
C LEU A 7 18.24 -12.12 -23.62
N THR A 8 17.59 -13.29 -23.53
CA THR A 8 16.22 -13.50 -24.05
C THR A 8 15.19 -12.67 -23.28
N LEU A 9 15.35 -12.55 -21.96
CA LEU A 9 14.48 -11.73 -21.12
C LEU A 9 14.64 -10.23 -21.41
N LEU A 10 15.88 -9.78 -21.65
CA LEU A 10 16.18 -8.39 -22.00
C LEU A 10 15.68 -8.01 -23.39
N THR A 11 15.84 -8.88 -24.40
CA THR A 11 15.31 -8.61 -25.74
C THR A 11 13.78 -8.65 -25.78
N PHE A 12 13.16 -9.52 -24.99
CA PHE A 12 11.70 -9.56 -24.83
C PHE A 12 11.16 -8.27 -24.18
N SER A 13 11.77 -7.83 -23.07
CA SER A 13 11.41 -6.57 -22.39
C SER A 13 11.61 -5.34 -23.29
N ALA A 14 12.70 -5.29 -24.05
CA ALA A 14 12.95 -4.21 -25.00
C ALA A 14 11.91 -4.16 -26.14
N THR A 15 11.42 -5.32 -26.58
CA THR A 15 10.39 -5.41 -27.64
C THR A 15 9.03 -4.94 -27.12
N ILE A 16 8.67 -5.28 -25.88
CA ILE A 16 7.44 -4.81 -25.22
C ILE A 16 7.46 -3.28 -25.03
N VAL A 17 8.58 -2.73 -24.55
CA VAL A 17 8.74 -1.28 -24.37
C VAL A 17 8.71 -0.55 -25.72
N GLY A 18 9.38 -1.10 -26.74
CA GLY A 18 9.37 -0.55 -28.10
C GLY A 18 7.97 -0.53 -28.72
N ALA A 19 7.20 -1.61 -28.57
CA ALA A 19 5.81 -1.69 -29.04
C ALA A 19 4.90 -0.68 -28.31
N ARG A 20 5.06 -0.54 -26.99
CA ARG A 20 4.27 0.42 -26.18
C ARG A 20 4.56 1.87 -26.56
N LEU A 21 5.82 2.21 -26.81
CA LEU A 21 6.22 3.55 -27.25
C LEU A 21 5.73 3.86 -28.67
N TYR A 22 5.80 2.88 -29.58
CA TYR A 22 5.30 3.03 -30.95
C TYR A 22 3.78 3.25 -30.97
N VAL A 23 3.01 2.47 -30.21
CA VAL A 23 1.55 2.61 -30.09
C VAL A 23 1.16 3.95 -29.47
N ASN A 24 1.85 4.41 -28.44
CA ASN A 24 1.60 5.72 -27.83
C ASN A 24 1.92 6.87 -28.79
N HIS A 25 2.98 6.75 -29.60
CA HIS A 25 3.32 7.73 -30.62
C HIS A 25 2.27 7.79 -31.73
N GLU A 26 1.75 6.64 -32.17
CA GLU A 26 0.76 6.56 -33.24
C GLU A 26 -0.62 7.06 -32.78
N LEU A 27 -1.03 6.71 -31.55
CA LEU A 27 -2.25 7.23 -30.89
C LEU A 27 -2.20 8.74 -30.61
N ALA A 28 -1.02 9.31 -30.29
CA ALA A 28 -0.86 10.75 -30.12
C ALA A 28 -0.93 11.53 -31.44
N SER A 29 -0.68 10.86 -32.58
CA SER A 29 -0.63 11.50 -33.90
C SER A 29 -1.99 11.60 -34.61
N THR A 30 -3.06 11.01 -34.05
CA THR A 30 -4.40 11.02 -34.65
C THR A 30 -5.49 11.42 -33.64
N GLN A 31 -6.01 12.65 -33.78
CA GLN A 31 -7.41 12.94 -33.44
C GLN A 31 -8.06 13.66 -34.62
N PRO A 32 -9.26 13.20 -35.04
CA PRO A 32 -10.48 13.60 -34.33
C PRO A 32 -11.40 12.42 -33.95
N LYS A 33 -12.30 12.69 -32.99
CA LYS A 33 -13.43 11.85 -32.51
C LYS A 33 -14.01 10.93 -33.60
N GLU A 34 -13.63 9.66 -33.57
CA GLU A 34 -14.30 8.58 -34.29
C GLU A 34 -14.79 7.53 -33.29
N GLU A 35 -16.00 7.02 -33.51
CA GLU A 35 -16.47 5.78 -32.89
C GLU A 35 -15.36 4.74 -32.98
N LEU A 36 -15.01 4.07 -31.87
CA LEU A 36 -14.01 3.00 -31.84
C LEU A 36 -14.18 2.10 -33.07
N THR A 37 -13.26 2.24 -34.02
CA THR A 37 -13.28 1.49 -35.27
C THR A 37 -13.27 0.00 -34.92
N THR A 38 -13.94 -0.82 -35.74
CA THR A 38 -14.00 -2.28 -35.51
C THR A 38 -12.60 -2.88 -35.37
N GLU A 39 -11.59 -2.29 -36.03
CA GLU A 39 -10.18 -2.65 -35.88
C GLU A 39 -9.61 -2.34 -34.50
N MET A 40 -9.86 -1.16 -33.91
CA MET A 40 -9.40 -0.85 -32.55
C MET A 40 -10.07 -1.74 -31.49
N ARG A 41 -11.36 -2.07 -31.66
CA ARG A 41 -12.04 -3.03 -30.78
C ARG A 41 -11.44 -4.44 -30.90
N ASN A 42 -11.16 -4.89 -32.12
CA ASN A 42 -10.50 -6.17 -32.35
C ASN A 42 -9.08 -6.17 -31.77
N TYR A 43 -8.35 -5.06 -31.88
CA TYR A 43 -7.01 -4.91 -31.31
C TYR A 43 -7.03 -4.93 -29.78
N ILE A 44 -7.94 -4.18 -29.13
CA ILE A 44 -8.14 -4.22 -27.67
C ILE A 44 -8.47 -5.64 -27.23
N SER A 45 -9.41 -6.32 -27.90
CA SER A 45 -9.76 -7.71 -27.55
C SER A 45 -8.58 -8.67 -27.73
N THR A 46 -7.69 -8.41 -28.70
CA THR A 46 -6.48 -9.21 -28.94
C THR A 46 -5.47 -8.99 -27.82
N ILE A 47 -5.28 -7.74 -27.38
CA ILE A 47 -4.40 -7.41 -26.26
C ILE A 47 -4.96 -7.96 -24.94
N GLU A 48 -6.26 -7.85 -24.69
CA GLU A 48 -6.90 -8.44 -23.51
C GLU A 48 -6.73 -9.96 -23.48
N ASN A 49 -6.88 -10.62 -24.64
CA ASN A 49 -6.61 -12.05 -24.76
C ASN A 49 -5.13 -12.37 -24.53
N GLN A 50 -4.20 -11.56 -25.05
CA GLN A 50 -2.77 -11.73 -24.81
C GLN A 50 -2.40 -11.49 -23.34
N VAL A 51 -3.01 -10.53 -22.66
CA VAL A 51 -2.81 -10.31 -21.22
C VAL A 51 -3.36 -11.49 -20.43
N ALA A 52 -4.54 -11.99 -20.77
CA ALA A 52 -5.12 -13.18 -20.15
C ALA A 52 -4.25 -14.44 -20.40
N GLU A 53 -3.70 -14.57 -21.60
CA GLU A 53 -2.80 -15.66 -21.98
C GLU A 53 -1.46 -15.55 -21.26
N LEU A 54 -0.86 -14.35 -21.18
CA LEU A 54 0.37 -14.09 -20.42
C LEU A 54 0.17 -14.24 -18.92
N GLN A 55 -0.99 -13.88 -18.37
CA GLN A 55 -1.34 -14.16 -16.98
C GLN A 55 -1.46 -15.66 -16.73
N LYS A 56 -2.04 -16.40 -17.69
CA LYS A 56 -2.13 -17.86 -17.64
C LYS A 56 -0.74 -18.51 -17.79
N GLU A 57 0.13 -18.00 -18.64
CA GLU A 57 1.51 -18.45 -18.79
C GLU A 57 2.34 -18.09 -17.55
N ASN A 58 2.19 -16.91 -16.95
CA ASN A 58 2.81 -16.57 -15.67
C ASN A 58 2.31 -17.47 -14.56
N LYS A 59 1.00 -17.76 -14.50
CA LYS A 59 0.44 -18.74 -13.57
C LYS A 59 0.99 -20.14 -13.81
N THR A 60 1.24 -20.51 -15.07
CA THR A 60 1.82 -21.80 -15.45
C THR A 60 3.31 -21.86 -15.13
N LEU A 61 4.06 -20.79 -15.35
CA LEU A 61 5.48 -20.67 -14.99
C LEU A 61 5.68 -20.58 -13.48
N ARG A 62 4.78 -19.89 -12.76
CA ARG A 62 4.67 -19.95 -11.30
C ARG A 62 4.37 -21.37 -10.86
N ALA A 63 3.40 -22.06 -11.45
CA ALA A 63 3.10 -23.45 -11.12
C ALA A 63 4.26 -24.42 -11.45
N ILE A 64 5.05 -24.14 -12.50
CA ILE A 64 6.25 -24.92 -12.86
C ILE A 64 7.42 -24.60 -11.92
N ALA A 65 7.58 -23.34 -11.48
CA ALA A 65 8.57 -22.94 -10.48
C ALA A 65 8.16 -23.42 -9.06
N GLN A 66 6.86 -23.49 -8.79
CA GLN A 66 6.21 -24.04 -7.60
C GLN A 66 5.94 -25.54 -7.74
N SER A 67 6.72 -26.30 -8.54
CA SER A 67 6.66 -27.76 -8.53
C SER A 67 7.09 -28.40 -7.19
N ALA A 68 7.23 -27.59 -6.13
CA ALA A 68 7.24 -28.02 -4.74
C ALA A 68 5.79 -28.31 -4.31
N GLU A 69 5.56 -29.47 -3.68
CA GLU A 69 4.28 -29.75 -3.03
C GLU A 69 3.89 -28.59 -2.10
N GLY A 70 2.62 -28.16 -2.14
CA GLY A 70 2.13 -27.10 -1.26
C GLY A 70 2.41 -27.42 0.20
N ILE A 71 2.72 -26.40 1.00
CA ILE A 71 2.98 -26.57 2.42
C ILE A 71 1.62 -26.81 3.11
N THR A 72 1.47 -27.97 3.75
CA THR A 72 0.30 -28.21 4.60
C THR A 72 0.56 -27.56 5.96
N LEU A 73 -0.15 -26.49 6.27
CA LEU A 73 -0.13 -25.89 7.60
C LEU A 73 -0.95 -26.76 8.57
N PRO A 74 -0.59 -26.81 9.87
CA PRO A 74 -1.40 -27.50 10.86
C PRO A 74 -2.83 -26.93 10.92
N ASP A 75 -3.85 -27.82 10.89
CA ASP A 75 -5.27 -27.45 10.95
C ASP A 75 -5.62 -26.60 12.18
N GLU A 76 -4.85 -26.75 13.25
CA GLU A 76 -4.98 -25.96 14.48
C GLU A 76 -4.77 -24.46 14.24
N LEU A 77 -3.88 -24.08 13.31
CA LEU A 77 -3.63 -22.67 12.97
C LEU A 77 -4.84 -22.06 12.24
N ILE A 78 -5.41 -22.81 11.28
CA ILE A 78 -6.60 -22.40 10.54
C ILE A 78 -7.77 -22.23 11.51
N THR A 79 -8.02 -23.26 12.33
CA THR A 79 -9.08 -23.27 13.34
C THR A 79 -8.90 -22.12 14.34
N PHE A 80 -7.67 -21.83 14.76
CA PHE A 80 -7.37 -20.70 15.64
C PHE A 80 -7.79 -19.37 15.02
N VAL A 81 -7.41 -19.13 13.75
CA VAL A 81 -7.72 -17.88 13.03
C VAL A 81 -9.22 -17.72 12.82
N GLU A 82 -9.90 -18.77 12.34
CA GLU A 82 -11.35 -18.75 12.10
C GLU A 82 -12.14 -18.47 13.39
N LYS A 83 -11.77 -19.15 14.48
CA LYS A 83 -12.42 -18.98 15.79
C LYS A 83 -12.20 -17.59 16.37
N ASP A 84 -10.99 -17.04 16.25
CA ASP A 84 -10.66 -15.72 16.82
C ASP A 84 -11.31 -14.58 16.04
N ILE A 85 -11.36 -14.68 14.71
CA ILE A 85 -11.98 -13.67 13.84
C ILE A 85 -13.50 -13.83 13.81
N GLY A 86 -14.04 -15.04 14.01
CA GLY A 86 -15.47 -15.31 13.88
C GLY A 86 -15.95 -15.46 12.43
N LEU A 87 -15.03 -15.79 11.52
CA LEU A 87 -15.29 -16.03 10.10
C LEU A 87 -14.70 -17.39 9.71
N THR A 88 -15.19 -17.97 8.61
CA THR A 88 -14.66 -19.22 8.04
C THR A 88 -14.08 -18.97 6.66
N PHE A 89 -13.02 -19.69 6.29
CA PHE A 89 -12.46 -19.61 4.94
C PHE A 89 -13.52 -20.03 3.92
N LYS A 90 -13.76 -19.20 2.90
CA LYS A 90 -14.63 -19.53 1.76
C LYS A 90 -13.95 -20.53 0.82
N SER A 91 -12.62 -20.52 0.80
CA SER A 91 -11.79 -21.46 0.04
C SER A 91 -10.54 -21.79 0.86
N PRO A 92 -10.08 -23.05 0.86
CA PRO A 92 -8.91 -23.46 1.64
C PRO A 92 -7.69 -22.60 1.30
N PRO A 93 -6.96 -22.10 2.32
CA PRO A 93 -5.77 -21.29 2.08
C PRO A 93 -4.71 -22.12 1.35
N GLN A 94 -4.23 -21.59 0.23
CA GLN A 94 -3.13 -22.20 -0.52
C GLN A 94 -1.80 -21.63 -0.01
N VAL A 95 -0.83 -22.50 0.25
CA VAL A 95 0.44 -22.12 0.87
C VAL A 95 1.59 -22.75 0.10
N PHE A 96 2.55 -21.94 -0.33
CA PHE A 96 3.67 -22.37 -1.14
C PHE A 96 5.01 -21.88 -0.57
N PRO A 97 6.09 -22.67 -0.69
CA PRO A 97 7.42 -22.16 -0.47
C PRO A 97 7.77 -21.17 -1.58
N ALA A 98 8.46 -20.09 -1.23
CA ALA A 98 8.84 -19.02 -2.13
C ALA A 98 10.20 -18.45 -1.74
N ASN A 99 11.02 -18.18 -2.75
CA ASN A 99 12.24 -17.41 -2.57
C ASN A 99 11.95 -15.93 -2.31
N GLU A 100 12.99 -15.17 -1.96
CA GLU A 100 12.86 -13.76 -1.64
C GLU A 100 12.30 -12.92 -2.80
N ASP A 101 12.62 -13.25 -4.04
CA ASP A 101 12.16 -12.51 -5.22
C ASP A 101 10.64 -12.61 -5.38
N PHE A 102 10.05 -13.79 -5.22
CA PHE A 102 8.59 -13.97 -5.26
C PHE A 102 7.88 -13.26 -4.11
N ILE A 103 8.48 -13.25 -2.91
CA ILE A 103 7.95 -12.52 -1.75
C ILE A 103 7.97 -11.00 -2.03
N ARG A 104 9.07 -10.48 -2.59
CA ARG A 104 9.22 -9.08 -3.01
C ARG A 104 8.25 -8.69 -4.11
N GLU A 105 8.04 -9.57 -5.09
CA GLU A 105 7.05 -9.38 -6.16
C GLU A 105 5.64 -9.26 -5.58
N ALA A 106 5.23 -10.20 -4.71
CA ALA A 106 3.91 -10.16 -4.07
C ALA A 106 3.69 -8.89 -3.23
N ALA A 107 4.72 -8.41 -2.53
CA ALA A 107 4.67 -7.14 -1.81
C ALA A 107 4.48 -5.94 -2.74
N GLY A 108 5.16 -5.93 -3.90
CA GLY A 108 4.96 -4.91 -4.92
C GLY A 108 3.54 -4.95 -5.52
N GLN A 109 3.04 -6.15 -5.81
CA GLN A 109 1.70 -6.33 -6.38
C GLN A 109 0.58 -5.81 -5.49
N ARG A 110 0.76 -5.78 -4.16
CA ARG A 110 -0.21 -5.17 -3.25
C ARG A 110 -0.48 -3.69 -3.59
N TYR A 111 0.57 -2.90 -3.76
CA TYR A 111 0.46 -1.48 -4.10
C TYR A 111 0.06 -1.27 -5.55
N LEU A 112 0.58 -2.10 -6.47
CA LEU A 112 0.22 -2.02 -7.88
C LEU A 112 -1.24 -2.41 -8.13
N SER A 113 -1.80 -3.34 -7.35
CA SER A 113 -3.22 -3.69 -7.44
C SER A 113 -4.13 -2.56 -6.96
N ALA A 114 -3.68 -1.78 -5.98
CA ALA A 114 -4.41 -0.63 -5.44
C ALA A 114 -4.33 0.61 -6.34
N PHE A 115 -3.14 0.89 -6.88
CA PHE A 115 -2.83 2.19 -7.48
C PHE A 115 -2.35 2.13 -8.92
N ASN A 116 -2.14 0.94 -9.48
CA ASN A 116 -1.49 0.68 -10.77
C ASN A 116 -0.07 1.29 -10.90
N GLU A 117 0.65 0.91 -11.96
CA GLU A 117 2.03 1.36 -12.15
C GLU A 117 2.11 2.89 -12.37
N ALA A 118 1.26 3.44 -13.24
CA ALA A 118 1.25 4.86 -13.54
C ALA A 118 0.85 5.70 -12.30
N GLY A 119 -0.14 5.25 -11.54
CA GLY A 119 -0.57 5.93 -10.32
C GLY A 119 0.49 5.88 -9.21
N MET A 120 1.31 4.82 -9.13
CA MET A 120 2.46 4.79 -8.23
C MET A 120 3.59 5.73 -8.68
N GLN A 121 3.85 5.83 -9.98
CA GLN A 121 4.83 6.78 -10.53
C GLN A 121 4.40 8.24 -10.27
N MET A 122 3.12 8.56 -10.52
CA MET A 122 2.56 9.89 -10.22
C MET A 122 2.67 10.24 -8.74
N ARG A 123 2.39 9.30 -7.83
CA ARG A 123 2.57 9.47 -6.39
C ARG A 123 4.03 9.71 -6.02
N ALA A 124 4.95 8.88 -6.51
CA ALA A 124 6.38 9.05 -6.25
C ALA A 124 6.87 10.44 -6.70
N TYR A 125 6.46 10.87 -7.90
CA TYR A 125 6.76 12.20 -8.42
C TYR A 125 6.17 13.31 -7.54
N ALA A 126 4.87 13.27 -7.22
CA ALA A 126 4.23 14.28 -6.38
C ALA A 126 4.82 14.34 -4.97
N PHE A 127 5.07 13.19 -4.34
CA PHE A 127 5.63 13.12 -3.00
C PHE A 127 7.04 13.70 -2.95
N GLU A 128 7.86 13.46 -3.98
CA GLU A 128 9.17 14.09 -4.10
C GLU A 128 9.05 15.62 -4.23
N LYS A 129 8.23 16.09 -5.17
CA LYS A 129 8.11 17.53 -5.45
C LYS A 129 7.49 18.32 -4.30
N LEU A 130 6.62 17.70 -3.51
CA LEU A 130 6.02 18.32 -2.31
C LEU A 130 6.87 18.10 -1.04
N GLY A 131 7.99 17.39 -1.12
CA GLY A 131 8.89 17.13 -0.01
C GLY A 131 8.37 16.16 1.05
N ILE A 132 7.37 15.35 0.68
CA ILE A 132 6.88 14.23 1.50
C ILE A 132 7.95 13.14 1.58
N ILE A 133 8.66 12.90 0.48
CA ILE A 133 9.84 12.03 0.43
C ILE A 133 11.07 12.82 -0.05
N PRO A 134 12.29 12.42 0.35
CA PRO A 134 13.50 13.02 -0.20
C PRO A 134 13.62 12.84 -1.73
N PRO A 135 14.45 13.64 -2.42
CA PRO A 135 14.74 13.48 -3.84
C PRO A 135 15.38 12.14 -4.23
N SER A 136 15.11 11.69 -5.46
CA SER A 136 15.74 10.51 -6.09
C SER A 136 15.52 9.20 -5.33
N GLN A 137 14.42 9.09 -4.59
CA GLN A 137 14.09 7.90 -3.82
C GLN A 137 13.32 6.92 -4.71
N GLN A 138 13.76 5.66 -4.77
CA GLN A 138 13.03 4.57 -5.40
C GLN A 138 11.83 4.16 -4.52
N PHE A 139 10.75 4.97 -4.53
CA PHE A 139 9.64 4.88 -3.57
C PHE A 139 9.02 3.48 -3.50
N ILE A 140 8.65 2.89 -4.64
CA ILE A 140 8.08 1.54 -4.70
C ILE A 140 9.09 0.51 -4.20
N GLY A 141 10.36 0.62 -4.60
CA GLY A 141 11.42 -0.27 -4.15
C GLY A 141 11.59 -0.24 -2.63
N GLN A 142 11.51 0.94 -2.01
CA GLN A 142 11.58 1.08 -0.56
C GLN A 142 10.34 0.52 0.15
N LEU A 143 9.13 0.69 -0.41
CA LEU A 143 7.93 0.04 0.12
C LEU A 143 8.08 -1.48 0.12
N ILE A 144 8.57 -2.06 -0.98
CA ILE A 144 8.83 -3.50 -1.09
C ILE A 144 9.82 -3.94 -0.01
N ILE A 145 10.97 -3.25 0.10
CA ILE A 145 11.98 -3.56 1.13
C ILE A 145 11.35 -3.49 2.53
N ALA A 146 10.61 -2.41 2.84
CA ALA A 146 9.97 -2.23 4.14
C ALA A 146 8.99 -3.35 4.50
N GLU A 147 8.28 -3.89 3.51
CA GLU A 147 7.29 -4.96 3.69
C GLU A 147 7.91 -6.34 3.79
N THR A 148 9.06 -6.59 3.13
CA THR A 148 9.67 -7.92 3.06
C THR A 148 10.87 -8.12 3.97
N VAL A 149 11.52 -7.04 4.42
CA VAL A 149 12.74 -7.14 5.21
C VAL A 149 12.49 -7.89 6.53
N GLY A 150 13.19 -9.00 6.72
CA GLY A 150 13.01 -9.87 7.89
C GLY A 150 11.66 -10.61 7.95
N SER A 151 10.85 -10.57 6.89
CA SER A 151 9.59 -11.31 6.84
C SER A 151 9.82 -12.81 6.59
N ARG A 152 9.00 -13.66 7.22
CA ARG A 152 8.99 -15.12 7.02
C ARG A 152 8.00 -15.58 5.95
N GLY A 153 7.24 -14.65 5.37
CA GLY A 153 6.29 -14.91 4.30
C GLY A 153 5.46 -13.69 3.94
N TYR A 154 4.64 -13.80 2.91
CA TYR A 154 3.75 -12.75 2.44
C TYR A 154 2.46 -13.34 1.87
N TYR A 155 1.37 -12.59 1.95
CA TYR A 155 0.10 -12.97 1.31
C TYR A 155 0.01 -12.24 -0.03
N ASP A 156 0.05 -12.98 -1.13
CA ASP A 156 -0.16 -12.48 -2.48
C ASP A 156 -1.66 -12.27 -2.70
N VAL A 157 -2.09 -11.00 -2.59
CA VAL A 157 -3.50 -10.58 -2.78
C VAL A 157 -4.00 -10.84 -4.20
N THR A 158 -3.10 -10.87 -5.19
CA THR A 158 -3.44 -11.07 -6.61
C THR A 158 -3.71 -12.54 -6.91
N ALA A 159 -2.94 -13.44 -6.31
CA ALA A 159 -3.12 -14.88 -6.46
C ALA A 159 -4.09 -15.49 -5.44
N GLY A 160 -4.27 -14.84 -4.28
CA GLY A 160 -5.01 -15.40 -3.15
C GLY A 160 -4.23 -16.49 -2.41
N GLU A 161 -2.90 -16.40 -2.40
CA GLU A 161 -1.98 -17.44 -1.94
C GLU A 161 -1.03 -16.91 -0.85
N ILE A 162 -0.60 -17.78 0.06
CA ILE A 162 0.40 -17.48 1.07
C ILE A 162 1.75 -18.00 0.59
N LEU A 163 2.72 -17.11 0.51
CA LEU A 163 4.11 -17.41 0.14
C LEU A 163 4.94 -17.44 1.42
N LEU A 164 5.59 -18.56 1.73
CA LEU A 164 6.46 -18.71 2.90
C LEU A 164 7.92 -18.82 2.46
N ALA A 165 8.84 -18.31 3.28
CA ALA A 165 10.27 -18.45 3.00
C ALA A 165 10.67 -19.95 2.87
N GLU A 166 11.65 -20.26 2.03
CA GLU A 166 12.09 -21.65 1.80
C GLU A 166 12.58 -22.36 3.08
N ASP A 167 13.09 -21.60 4.04
CA ASP A 167 13.57 -22.07 5.33
C ASP A 167 12.50 -21.96 6.45
N PHE A 168 11.22 -21.80 6.10
CA PHE A 168 10.10 -21.71 7.05
C PHE A 168 9.90 -23.04 7.79
N ASP A 169 9.95 -23.00 9.12
CA ASP A 169 9.78 -24.17 9.99
C ASP A 169 8.35 -24.24 10.55
N THR A 170 7.55 -25.17 10.04
CA THR A 170 6.17 -25.40 10.51
C THR A 170 6.09 -25.88 11.97
N GLY A 171 7.19 -26.34 12.57
CA GLY A 171 7.27 -26.69 13.99
C GLY A 171 7.69 -25.53 14.91
N SER A 172 8.22 -24.45 14.34
CA SER A 172 8.68 -23.28 15.10
C SER A 172 7.50 -22.38 15.48
N VAL A 173 7.33 -22.09 16.77
CA VAL A 173 6.27 -21.19 17.26
C VAL A 173 6.37 -19.79 16.65
N HIS A 174 7.59 -19.31 16.34
CA HIS A 174 7.79 -18.01 15.70
C HIS A 174 7.27 -17.98 14.26
N ASP A 175 7.54 -19.04 13.51
CA ASP A 175 7.11 -19.18 12.12
C ASP A 175 5.60 -19.46 12.07
N GLN A 176 5.08 -20.34 12.92
CA GLN A 176 3.64 -20.54 13.09
C GLN A 176 2.89 -19.25 13.43
N ALA A 177 3.42 -18.40 14.32
CA ALA A 177 2.81 -17.10 14.62
C ALA A 177 2.76 -16.19 13.38
N SER A 178 3.82 -16.23 12.55
CA SER A 178 3.86 -15.51 11.28
C SER A 178 2.82 -16.07 10.29
N ALA A 179 2.67 -17.40 10.20
CA ALA A 179 1.61 -18.02 9.41
C ALA A 179 0.20 -17.64 9.90
N VAL A 180 -0.03 -17.55 11.21
CA VAL A 180 -1.31 -17.06 11.79
C VAL A 180 -1.63 -15.65 11.32
N ARG A 181 -0.64 -14.76 11.23
CA ARG A 181 -0.84 -13.42 10.65
C ARG A 181 -1.27 -13.50 9.19
N LEU A 182 -0.57 -14.29 8.38
CA LEU A 182 -0.83 -14.40 6.94
C LEU A 182 -2.20 -15.05 6.66
N LEU A 183 -2.55 -16.09 7.43
CA LEU A 183 -3.87 -16.72 7.41
C LEU A 183 -4.98 -15.73 7.78
N ALA A 184 -4.76 -14.89 8.81
CA ALA A 184 -5.73 -13.86 9.18
C ALA A 184 -5.95 -12.83 8.07
N ILE A 185 -4.87 -12.39 7.40
CA ILE A 185 -4.97 -11.49 6.24
C ILE A 185 -5.74 -12.17 5.10
N ALA A 186 -5.40 -13.42 4.78
CA ALA A 186 -6.07 -14.19 3.73
C ALA A 186 -7.57 -14.39 4.02
N LEU A 187 -7.94 -14.70 5.27
CA LEU A 187 -9.32 -14.85 5.68
C LEU A 187 -10.09 -13.53 5.50
N LEU A 188 -9.51 -12.42 5.95
CA LEU A 188 -10.13 -11.10 5.83
C LEU A 188 -10.29 -10.67 4.36
N ASP A 189 -9.31 -10.97 3.52
CA ASP A 189 -9.35 -10.66 2.09
C ASP A 189 -10.45 -11.46 1.36
N GLN A 190 -10.70 -12.72 1.74
CA GLN A 190 -11.82 -13.51 1.19
C GLN A 190 -13.19 -12.92 1.54
N HIS A 191 -13.32 -12.24 2.67
CA HIS A 191 -14.60 -11.67 3.15
C HIS A 191 -14.78 -10.20 2.78
N ALA A 192 -13.70 -9.44 2.73
CA ALA A 192 -13.67 -8.02 2.42
C ALA A 192 -12.49 -7.72 1.47
N PRO A 193 -12.56 -8.15 0.21
CA PRO A 193 -11.48 -7.98 -0.76
C PRO A 193 -11.17 -6.50 -0.99
N LEU A 194 -9.94 -6.19 -1.42
CA LEU A 194 -9.52 -4.83 -1.70
C LEU A 194 -10.43 -4.17 -2.76
N PRO A 195 -11.11 -3.07 -2.44
CA PRO A 195 -11.88 -2.31 -3.43
C PRO A 195 -11.00 -1.78 -4.55
N LYS A 196 -11.54 -1.72 -5.78
CA LYS A 196 -10.78 -1.32 -6.98
C LYS A 196 -10.39 0.15 -7.03
N ILE A 197 -11.13 1.02 -6.33
CA ILE A 197 -10.92 2.46 -6.35
C ILE A 197 -10.94 2.95 -4.91
N LEU A 198 -9.77 3.39 -4.42
CA LEU A 198 -9.58 3.95 -3.08
C LEU A 198 -8.68 5.17 -3.16
N THR A 199 -8.91 6.14 -2.26
CA THR A 199 -7.88 7.14 -1.96
C THR A 199 -6.74 6.50 -1.17
N ASP A 200 -5.61 7.20 -1.08
CA ASP A 200 -4.46 6.75 -0.29
C ASP A 200 -4.84 6.63 1.20
N ASP A 201 -5.62 7.58 1.74
CA ASP A 201 -6.11 7.54 3.12
C ASP A 201 -6.99 6.31 3.38
N MET A 202 -7.96 6.04 2.51
CA MET A 202 -8.85 4.87 2.65
C MET A 202 -8.09 3.55 2.51
N PHE A 203 -7.11 3.49 1.60
CA PHE A 203 -6.23 2.33 1.47
C PHE A 203 -5.50 2.07 2.78
N HIS A 204 -4.79 3.06 3.31
CA HIS A 204 -4.01 2.89 4.54
C HIS A 204 -4.90 2.66 5.78
N ALA A 205 -6.10 3.23 5.83
CA ALA A 205 -7.07 2.98 6.89
C ALA A 205 -7.58 1.53 6.88
N ARG A 206 -7.92 0.99 5.70
CA ARG A 206 -8.26 -0.43 5.54
C ARG A 206 -7.10 -1.33 5.94
N GLU A 207 -5.91 -1.03 5.44
CA GLU A 207 -4.71 -1.80 5.76
C GLU A 207 -4.44 -1.86 7.25
N ALA A 208 -4.66 -0.74 7.94
CA ALA A 208 -4.47 -0.65 9.37
C ALA A 208 -5.42 -1.55 10.16
N ILE A 209 -6.71 -1.61 9.83
CA ILE A 209 -7.63 -2.51 10.55
C ILE A 209 -7.35 -3.98 10.23
N HIS A 210 -7.14 -4.33 8.96
CA HIS A 210 -6.94 -5.73 8.54
C HIS A 210 -5.60 -6.28 9.04
N ARG A 211 -4.50 -5.59 8.74
CA ARG A 211 -3.16 -6.05 9.16
C ARG A 211 -2.94 -5.83 10.65
N GLY A 212 -3.56 -4.81 11.26
CA GLY A 212 -3.56 -4.59 12.70
C GLY A 212 -4.25 -5.73 13.46
N ARG A 213 -5.44 -6.16 13.02
CA ARG A 213 -6.12 -7.33 13.58
C ARG A 213 -5.29 -8.60 13.40
N ALA A 214 -4.71 -8.82 12.22
CA ALA A 214 -3.84 -9.95 11.96
C ALA A 214 -2.57 -9.95 12.86
N SER A 215 -1.99 -8.77 13.11
CA SER A 215 -0.85 -8.60 14.03
C SER A 215 -1.24 -8.89 15.48
N MET A 216 -2.44 -8.48 15.92
CA MET A 216 -2.98 -8.87 17.22
C MET A 216 -3.12 -10.39 17.35
N LEU A 217 -3.62 -11.09 16.32
CA LEU A 217 -3.72 -12.56 16.31
C LEU A 217 -2.35 -13.22 16.43
N GLN A 218 -1.37 -12.75 15.65
CA GLN A 218 0.01 -13.23 15.73
C GLN A 218 0.55 -13.13 17.16
N GLN A 219 0.44 -11.96 17.79
CA GLN A 219 0.93 -11.76 19.14
C GLN A 219 0.18 -12.64 20.15
N ARG A 220 -1.14 -12.77 20.01
CA ARG A 220 -1.96 -13.61 20.90
C ARG A 220 -1.55 -15.07 20.79
N PHE A 221 -1.43 -15.60 19.57
CA PHE A 221 -0.95 -16.96 19.32
C PHE A 221 0.44 -17.17 19.90
N TYR A 222 1.37 -16.27 19.62
CA TYR A 222 2.73 -16.34 20.14
C TYR A 222 2.74 -16.32 21.68
N SER A 223 1.94 -15.46 22.32
CA SER A 223 1.88 -15.35 23.79
C SER A 223 1.32 -16.59 24.47
N ILE A 224 0.38 -17.29 23.83
CA ILE A 224 -0.20 -18.55 24.33
C ILE A 224 0.85 -19.67 24.24
N ASN A 225 1.52 -19.79 23.09
CA ASN A 225 2.44 -20.89 22.79
C ASN A 225 3.88 -20.65 23.29
N ALA A 226 4.31 -19.40 23.52
CA ALA A 226 5.61 -19.10 24.11
C ALA A 226 5.76 -19.68 25.52
N ARG A 227 4.64 -19.89 26.24
CA ARG A 227 4.63 -20.54 27.56
C ARG A 227 5.01 -22.03 27.50
N SER A 228 4.77 -22.71 26.38
CA SER A 228 5.08 -24.15 26.25
C SER A 228 6.52 -24.43 25.83
N ILE A 229 7.22 -23.46 25.24
CA ILE A 229 8.62 -23.60 24.80
C ILE A 229 9.63 -22.96 25.77
N GLY A 230 9.16 -22.31 26.84
CA GLY A 230 9.96 -21.39 27.66
C GLY A 230 10.20 -20.08 26.89
N PHE A 231 10.30 -18.94 27.59
CA PHE A 231 10.57 -17.65 26.91
C PHE A 231 11.92 -17.71 26.18
N VAL A 232 11.89 -18.01 24.89
CA VAL A 232 13.04 -17.82 24.00
C VAL A 232 12.93 -16.41 23.45
N SER A 233 13.97 -15.60 23.69
CA SER A 233 14.08 -14.29 23.06
C SER A 233 14.05 -14.49 21.55
N GLN A 234 13.10 -13.84 20.87
CA GLN A 234 13.08 -13.77 19.41
C GLN A 234 14.47 -13.29 18.96
N ARG A 235 15.12 -14.02 18.06
CA ARG A 235 16.46 -13.65 17.58
C ARG A 235 16.29 -12.36 16.78
N ASP A 236 16.73 -11.24 17.34
CA ASP A 236 16.67 -9.95 16.66
C ASP A 236 17.48 -10.03 15.36
N ASN A 237 16.81 -9.79 14.24
CA ASN A 237 17.48 -9.64 12.95
C ASN A 237 17.99 -8.20 12.85
N THR A 238 19.19 -7.97 13.40
CA THR A 238 19.82 -6.63 13.44
C THR A 238 19.92 -6.01 12.05
N GLU A 239 20.29 -6.80 11.03
CA GLU A 239 20.37 -6.35 9.65
C GLU A 239 19.02 -5.86 9.12
N ALA A 240 17.95 -6.59 9.40
CA ALA A 240 16.59 -6.16 9.03
C ALA A 240 16.20 -4.85 9.73
N VAL A 241 16.53 -4.70 11.02
CA VAL A 241 16.26 -3.48 11.78
C VAL A 241 17.04 -2.28 11.23
N GLU A 242 18.32 -2.47 10.91
CA GLU A 242 19.18 -1.42 10.34
C GLU A 242 18.73 -1.04 8.92
N THR A 243 18.42 -2.03 8.09
CA THR A 243 17.87 -1.81 6.74
C THR A 243 16.57 -1.02 6.80
N PHE A 244 15.65 -1.40 7.69
CA PHE A 244 14.38 -0.68 7.87
C PHE A 244 14.59 0.76 8.33
N LYS A 245 15.50 0.98 9.30
CA LYS A 245 15.83 2.32 9.81
C LYS A 245 16.48 3.23 8.76
N ALA A 246 17.15 2.66 7.75
CA ALA A 246 17.76 3.39 6.66
C ALA A 246 16.77 3.86 5.58
N LEU A 247 15.53 3.34 5.57
CA LEU A 247 14.49 3.75 4.63
C LEU A 247 14.00 5.18 4.92
N CYS A 248 13.37 5.83 3.94
CA CYS A 248 12.82 7.16 4.17
C CYS A 248 11.71 7.13 5.24
N GLY A 249 11.62 8.20 6.04
CA GLY A 249 10.69 8.25 7.18
C GLY A 249 9.22 8.06 6.79
N TYR A 250 8.84 8.50 5.59
CA TYR A 250 7.49 8.29 5.07
C TYR A 250 7.20 6.80 4.82
N VAL A 251 8.11 6.07 4.15
CA VAL A 251 7.97 4.63 3.93
C VAL A 251 7.90 3.88 5.26
N GLN A 252 8.75 4.25 6.23
CA GLN A 252 8.70 3.66 7.56
C GLN A 252 7.32 3.87 8.22
N ALA A 253 6.75 5.07 8.10
CA ALA A 253 5.43 5.37 8.64
C ALA A 253 4.33 4.54 7.96
N LEU A 254 4.33 4.45 6.63
CA LEU A 254 3.30 3.70 5.88
C LEU A 254 3.26 2.22 6.26
N THR A 255 4.41 1.57 6.45
CA THR A 255 4.46 0.13 6.72
C THR A 255 4.40 -0.22 8.20
N THR A 256 4.74 0.70 9.11
CA THR A 256 4.58 0.49 10.56
C THR A 256 3.18 0.80 11.04
N PHE A 257 2.51 1.80 10.46
CA PHE A 257 1.19 2.27 10.89
C PHE A 257 0.16 1.15 11.08
N PRO A 258 0.02 0.15 10.18
CA PRO A 258 -0.90 -0.96 10.41
C PRO A 258 -0.58 -1.82 11.63
N ASN A 259 0.71 -1.98 11.95
CA ASN A 259 1.18 -2.86 13.02
C ASN A 259 1.29 -2.14 14.37
N THR A 260 1.22 -0.80 14.38
CA THR A 260 1.22 0.01 15.60
C THR A 260 -0.17 0.58 15.88
N GLU A 261 -0.58 1.61 15.14
CA GLU A 261 -1.85 2.31 15.36
C GLU A 261 -3.04 1.45 14.95
N GLY A 262 -2.96 0.76 13.81
CA GLY A 262 -4.01 -0.15 13.35
C GLY A 262 -4.27 -1.30 14.33
N LYS A 263 -3.20 -1.86 14.89
CA LYS A 263 -3.29 -2.88 15.93
C LYS A 263 -3.88 -2.34 17.23
N SER A 264 -3.41 -1.18 17.70
CA SER A 264 -3.95 -0.50 18.90
C SER A 264 -5.44 -0.22 18.74
N PHE A 265 -5.86 0.27 17.58
CA PHE A 265 -7.25 0.50 17.23
C PHE A 265 -8.08 -0.79 17.27
N ALA A 266 -7.60 -1.85 16.62
CA ALA A 266 -8.25 -3.16 16.64
C ALA A 266 -8.35 -3.74 18.07
N GLU A 267 -7.32 -3.58 18.90
CA GLU A 267 -7.30 -4.00 20.30
C GLU A 267 -8.35 -3.25 21.14
N ILE A 268 -8.46 -1.94 20.95
CA ILE A 268 -9.46 -1.11 21.65
C ILE A 268 -10.87 -1.53 21.27
N LEU A 269 -11.15 -1.76 19.97
CA LEU A 269 -12.44 -2.27 19.53
C LEU A 269 -12.70 -3.67 20.09
N TYR A 270 -11.73 -4.58 20.02
CA TYR A 270 -11.86 -5.94 20.57
C TYR A 270 -12.24 -5.96 22.06
N GLN A 271 -11.69 -5.03 22.85
CA GLN A 271 -11.94 -4.93 24.28
C GLN A 271 -13.26 -4.24 24.63
N LYS A 272 -13.65 -3.20 23.87
CA LYS A 272 -14.79 -2.35 24.20
C LYS A 272 -16.08 -2.76 23.50
N ASP A 273 -15.99 -3.18 22.23
CA ASP A 273 -17.13 -3.47 21.37
C ASP A 273 -16.73 -4.43 20.24
N GLN A 274 -16.92 -5.73 20.48
CA GLN A 274 -16.61 -6.77 19.50
C GLN A 274 -17.51 -6.72 18.26
N ALA A 275 -18.73 -6.19 18.39
CA ALA A 275 -19.61 -6.02 17.24
C ALA A 275 -19.08 -4.92 16.32
N ALA A 276 -18.62 -3.80 16.90
CA ALA A 276 -17.94 -2.75 16.12
C ALA A 276 -16.64 -3.26 15.47
N LEU A 277 -15.87 -4.14 16.12
CA LEU A 277 -14.72 -4.77 15.48
C LEU A 277 -15.13 -5.64 14.30
N ALA A 278 -16.13 -6.50 14.46
CA ALA A 278 -16.61 -7.37 13.38
C ALA A 278 -17.07 -6.54 12.17
N GLU A 279 -17.79 -5.44 12.43
CA GLU A 279 -18.20 -4.50 11.39
C GLU A 279 -16.99 -3.82 10.73
N ALA A 280 -16.01 -3.35 11.50
CA ALA A 280 -14.79 -2.73 10.99
C ALA A 280 -13.97 -3.66 10.08
N LEU A 281 -14.04 -4.98 10.29
CA LEU A 281 -13.33 -5.95 9.46
C LEU A 281 -13.97 -6.13 8.08
N ILE A 282 -15.29 -5.93 7.98
CA ILE A 282 -16.04 -6.02 6.71
C ILE A 282 -16.15 -4.66 6.03
N HIS A 283 -16.32 -3.60 6.83
CA HIS A 283 -16.48 -2.21 6.43
C HIS A 283 -15.42 -1.38 7.15
N PRO A 284 -14.18 -1.32 6.63
CA PRO A 284 -13.06 -0.66 7.29
C PRO A 284 -13.29 0.85 7.49
N PRO A 285 -12.59 1.48 8.47
CA PRO A 285 -12.55 2.93 8.57
C PRO A 285 -12.09 3.55 7.24
N GLN A 286 -12.64 4.72 6.92
CA GLN A 286 -12.35 5.41 5.66
C GLN A 286 -11.22 6.44 5.80
N SER A 287 -10.79 6.73 7.04
CA SER A 287 -9.70 7.66 7.31
C SER A 287 -8.72 7.13 8.33
N THR A 288 -7.43 7.36 8.08
CA THR A 288 -6.34 7.13 9.04
C THR A 288 -6.47 8.01 10.28
N LYS A 289 -7.22 9.13 10.20
CA LYS A 289 -7.55 9.97 11.36
C LYS A 289 -8.31 9.18 12.43
N ASP A 290 -9.32 8.41 12.03
CA ASP A 290 -10.17 7.64 12.96
C ASP A 290 -9.34 6.63 13.76
N ILE A 291 -8.34 6.03 13.11
CA ILE A 291 -7.40 5.09 13.70
C ILE A 291 -6.47 5.80 14.70
N TYR A 292 -5.86 6.93 14.33
CA TYR A 292 -5.03 7.71 15.28
C TYR A 292 -5.83 8.17 16.50
N LEU A 293 -7.08 8.57 16.31
CA LEU A 293 -7.94 9.05 17.38
C LEU A 293 -8.61 7.95 18.19
N ASN A 294 -8.41 6.68 17.78
CA ASN A 294 -9.11 5.54 18.33
C ASN A 294 -10.62 5.75 18.46
N THR A 295 -11.18 6.42 17.46
CA THR A 295 -12.59 6.81 17.42
C THR A 295 -13.23 6.08 16.25
N PRO A 296 -14.04 5.03 16.50
CA PRO A 296 -14.76 4.39 15.41
C PRO A 296 -15.72 5.40 14.75
N PRO A 297 -15.94 5.29 13.43
CA PRO A 297 -16.92 6.13 12.75
C PRO A 297 -18.31 5.89 13.33
N ALA A 298 -19.15 6.94 13.32
CA ALA A 298 -20.53 6.84 13.80
C ALA A 298 -21.35 5.83 12.98
N GLU A 299 -21.04 5.72 11.69
CA GLU A 299 -21.63 4.73 10.79
C GLU A 299 -20.52 4.05 9.98
N TRP A 300 -20.50 2.72 10.04
CA TRP A 300 -19.63 1.90 9.19
C TRP A 300 -20.23 1.86 7.80
N SER A 301 -19.74 2.71 6.91
CA SER A 301 -20.18 2.74 5.53
C SER A 301 -19.21 1.96 4.65
N LYS A 302 -19.73 1.39 3.56
CA LYS A 302 -18.87 0.93 2.48
C LYS A 302 -18.10 2.13 1.94
N ALA A 303 -16.82 1.89 1.63
CA ALA A 303 -16.02 2.83 0.87
C ALA A 303 -16.83 3.38 -0.30
N GLN A 304 -17.07 4.69 -0.30
CA GLN A 304 -17.62 5.35 -1.48
C GLN A 304 -16.53 5.31 -2.54
N GLU A 305 -16.81 4.68 -3.67
CA GLU A 305 -15.88 4.65 -4.79
C GLU A 305 -15.61 6.10 -5.23
N PRO A 306 -14.34 6.54 -5.24
CA PRO A 306 -13.98 7.77 -5.93
C PRO A 306 -14.49 7.72 -7.38
N PRO A 307 -14.82 8.87 -7.99
CA PRO A 307 -15.20 8.89 -9.40
C PRO A 307 -14.14 8.19 -10.24
N ALA A 308 -14.58 7.32 -11.16
CA ALA A 308 -13.68 6.52 -11.98
C ALA A 308 -12.69 7.43 -12.72
N PRO A 309 -11.38 7.13 -12.70
CA PRO A 309 -10.40 7.91 -13.43
C PRO A 309 -10.74 7.82 -14.94
N THR A 310 -10.95 8.95 -15.60
CA THR A 310 -11.06 9.01 -17.06
C THR A 310 -9.67 8.90 -17.68
N ALA A 311 -9.53 8.40 -18.92
CA ALA A 311 -8.24 8.08 -19.56
C ALA A 311 -7.21 9.24 -19.65
N GLU A 312 -7.61 10.46 -19.29
CA GLU A 312 -6.78 11.68 -19.24
C GLU A 312 -6.65 12.25 -17.81
N THR A 313 -6.96 11.49 -16.75
CA THR A 313 -7.20 12.13 -15.44
C THR A 313 -5.93 12.58 -14.70
N PRO A 314 -5.92 13.84 -14.23
CA PRO A 314 -5.01 14.26 -13.16
C PRO A 314 -5.18 13.37 -11.92
N LEU A 315 -4.07 12.90 -11.31
CA LEU A 315 -4.13 12.20 -10.02
C LEU A 315 -4.88 13.08 -9.03
N THR A 316 -6.03 12.62 -8.51
CA THR A 316 -6.79 13.28 -7.44
C THR A 316 -7.05 12.28 -6.33
N THR A 317 -6.51 12.51 -5.14
CA THR A 317 -6.59 11.58 -4.00
C THR A 317 -6.53 12.32 -2.68
N SER A 318 -6.95 11.69 -1.57
CA SER A 318 -6.69 12.16 -0.20
C SER A 318 -5.57 11.31 0.39
N LEU A 319 -4.57 11.97 0.99
CA LEU A 319 -3.41 11.30 1.60
C LEU A 319 -3.66 10.98 3.08
N GLY A 320 -4.53 11.75 3.74
CA GLY A 320 -4.98 11.45 5.08
C GLY A 320 -4.07 11.91 6.21
N ALA A 321 -4.51 11.63 7.43
CA ALA A 321 -3.79 11.96 8.66
C ALA A 321 -2.44 11.25 8.76
N LEU A 322 -2.30 10.04 8.19
CA LEU A 322 -1.02 9.31 8.14
C LEU A 322 0.06 10.09 7.40
N THR A 323 -0.25 10.63 6.23
CA THR A 323 0.72 11.42 5.47
C THR A 323 1.02 12.74 6.14
N VAL A 324 0.02 13.41 6.73
CA VAL A 324 0.25 14.60 7.55
C VAL A 324 1.16 14.28 8.73
N HIS A 325 0.93 13.18 9.46
CA HIS A 325 1.74 12.76 10.59
C HIS A 325 3.21 12.54 10.17
N ALA A 326 3.41 11.74 9.14
CA ALA A 326 4.73 11.40 8.63
C ALA A 326 5.48 12.61 8.06
N PHE A 327 4.77 13.53 7.39
CA PHE A 327 5.32 14.79 6.91
C PHE A 327 5.82 15.65 8.06
N LEU A 328 4.97 15.86 9.08
CA LEU A 328 5.31 16.69 10.23
C LEU A 328 6.44 16.10 11.09
N LYS A 329 6.56 14.77 11.15
CA LYS A 329 7.61 14.05 11.89
C LYS A 329 9.03 14.38 11.44
N GLN A 330 9.19 14.97 10.25
CA GLN A 330 10.49 15.45 9.77
C GLN A 330 11.08 16.56 10.64
N VAL A 331 10.24 17.41 11.25
CA VAL A 331 10.70 18.62 11.98
C VAL A 331 10.02 18.82 13.34
N MET A 332 8.92 18.13 13.62
CA MET A 332 8.17 18.28 14.88
C MET A 332 8.25 17.06 15.80
N PRO A 333 8.23 17.26 17.13
CA PRO A 333 8.16 16.17 18.09
C PRO A 333 6.74 15.58 18.17
N GLU A 334 6.65 14.27 18.47
CA GLU A 334 5.41 13.49 18.48
C GLU A 334 4.25 14.16 19.22
N LYS A 335 4.49 14.72 20.42
CA LYS A 335 3.45 15.38 21.23
C LYS A 335 2.75 16.53 20.50
N GLN A 336 3.48 17.30 19.70
CA GLN A 336 2.90 18.41 18.91
C GLN A 336 2.13 17.87 17.71
N ILE A 337 2.68 16.85 17.04
CA ILE A 337 2.03 16.18 15.90
C ILE A 337 0.69 15.59 16.34
N SER A 338 0.63 14.86 17.46
CA SER A 338 -0.61 14.29 17.96
C SER A 338 -1.68 15.36 18.28
N ALA A 339 -1.27 16.58 18.66
CA ALA A 339 -2.20 17.69 18.88
C ALA A 339 -2.77 18.22 17.56
N ILE A 340 -1.92 18.35 16.53
CA ILE A 340 -2.31 18.76 15.17
C ILE A 340 -3.21 17.69 14.52
N ILE A 341 -2.87 16.42 14.59
CA ILE A 341 -3.68 15.33 13.98
C ILE A 341 -5.10 15.27 14.54
N LYS A 342 -5.32 15.67 15.81
CA LYS A 342 -6.67 15.78 16.38
C LYS A 342 -7.56 16.80 15.68
N THR A 343 -6.97 17.88 15.17
CA THR A 343 -7.70 18.95 14.47
C THR A 343 -7.67 18.77 12.95
N TYR A 344 -6.87 17.88 12.38
CA TYR A 344 -6.89 17.60 10.93
C TYR A 344 -8.32 17.32 10.43
N SER A 345 -8.79 18.00 9.39
CA SER A 345 -10.15 17.78 8.84
C SER A 345 -10.15 16.93 7.58
N SER A 346 -9.46 17.39 6.54
CA SER A 346 -9.41 16.70 5.25
C SER A 346 -8.20 17.18 4.45
N ASP A 347 -7.85 16.44 3.40
CA ASP A 347 -6.88 16.89 2.42
C ASP A 347 -7.23 16.42 1.00
N THR A 348 -6.57 17.01 0.02
CA THR A 348 -6.65 16.60 -1.38
C THR A 348 -5.33 16.89 -2.07
N LEU A 349 -4.75 15.86 -2.69
CA LEU A 349 -3.62 15.94 -3.61
C LEU A 349 -4.15 15.92 -5.04
N THR A 350 -3.73 16.88 -5.86
CA THR A 350 -4.03 16.96 -7.29
C THR A 350 -2.75 17.14 -8.12
N ILE A 351 -2.62 16.44 -9.25
CA ILE A 351 -1.60 16.73 -10.28
C ILE A 351 -2.31 17.19 -11.55
N GLU A 352 -2.31 18.49 -11.84
CA GLU A 352 -2.95 19.07 -13.02
C GLU A 352 -1.92 19.39 -14.09
N THR A 353 -2.18 18.99 -15.35
CA THR A 353 -1.38 19.41 -16.50
C THR A 353 -2.20 20.40 -17.33
N SER A 354 -1.64 21.56 -17.65
CA SER A 354 -2.33 22.65 -18.36
C SER A 354 -1.53 23.19 -19.55
N GLY A 355 -2.23 23.58 -20.62
CA GLY A 355 -1.69 24.05 -21.90
C GLY A 355 -2.10 23.15 -23.08
N ASP A 356 -2.16 23.70 -24.30
CA ASP A 356 -2.60 22.97 -25.52
C ASP A 356 -1.75 21.72 -25.84
N GLN A 357 -0.58 21.56 -25.20
CA GLN A 357 0.31 20.38 -25.28
C GLN A 357 0.79 19.86 -23.91
N GLY A 358 0.15 20.26 -22.81
CA GLY A 358 0.55 19.83 -21.47
C GLY A 358 1.85 20.47 -20.94
N GLU A 359 2.11 21.72 -21.32
CA GLU A 359 3.37 22.42 -21.07
C GLU A 359 3.66 22.72 -19.59
N THR A 360 2.63 22.89 -18.74
CA THR A 360 2.81 23.20 -17.32
C THR A 360 2.17 22.14 -16.43
N THR A 361 2.98 21.48 -15.60
CA THR A 361 2.50 20.52 -14.58
C THR A 361 2.46 21.20 -13.22
N THR A 362 1.28 21.20 -12.60
CA THR A 362 1.04 21.78 -11.28
C THR A 362 0.63 20.69 -10.30
N ILE A 363 1.38 20.55 -9.21
CA ILE A 363 1.07 19.62 -8.12
C ILE A 363 0.61 20.44 -6.93
N LYS A 364 -0.57 20.13 -6.39
CA LYS A 364 -1.13 20.80 -5.20
C LYS A 364 -1.54 19.78 -4.16
N TRP A 365 -1.13 20.01 -2.91
CA TRP A 365 -1.68 19.31 -1.76
C TRP A 365 -2.33 20.32 -0.83
N SER A 366 -3.66 20.33 -0.82
CA SER A 366 -4.49 21.22 -0.01
C SER A 366 -4.99 20.50 1.22
N ILE A 367 -4.77 21.07 2.39
CA ILE A 367 -5.09 20.48 3.70
C ILE A 367 -5.94 21.47 4.47
N ASN A 368 -7.09 21.02 4.94
CA ASN A 368 -8.06 21.84 5.65
C ASN A 368 -8.05 21.57 7.14
N TRP A 369 -8.16 22.65 7.90
CA TRP A 369 -8.23 22.65 9.36
C TRP A 369 -9.53 23.33 9.82
N PRO A 370 -10.03 23.01 11.02
CA PRO A 370 -11.20 23.64 11.61
C PRO A 370 -10.84 24.96 12.29
N ASP A 371 -9.57 25.17 12.61
CA ASP A 371 -9.07 26.35 13.30
C ASP A 371 -7.77 26.87 12.67
N GLN A 372 -7.59 28.19 12.75
CA GLN A 372 -6.45 28.88 12.16
C GLN A 372 -5.12 28.54 12.84
N ASN A 373 -5.12 28.25 14.15
CA ASN A 373 -3.89 27.96 14.89
C ASN A 373 -3.25 26.65 14.39
N SER A 374 -4.05 25.62 14.17
CA SER A 374 -3.59 24.34 13.60
C SER A 374 -3.06 24.52 12.17
N ALA A 375 -3.75 25.32 11.35
CA ALA A 375 -3.30 25.63 10.00
C ALA A 375 -1.97 26.40 9.99
N GLU A 376 -1.80 27.39 10.86
CA GLU A 376 -0.55 28.13 11.01
C GLU A 376 0.60 27.25 11.53
N ALA A 377 0.34 26.40 12.52
CA ALA A 377 1.34 25.45 13.02
C ALA A 377 1.82 24.49 11.91
N PHE A 378 0.89 23.95 11.11
CA PHE A 378 1.23 23.14 9.96
C PHE A 378 2.02 23.94 8.90
N LEU A 379 1.61 25.18 8.60
CA LEU A 379 2.31 26.03 7.63
C LEU A 379 3.78 26.28 8.03
N VAL A 380 4.04 26.54 9.32
CA VAL A 380 5.41 26.76 9.84
C VAL A 380 6.27 25.53 9.58
N ALA A 381 5.79 24.34 9.96
CA ALA A 381 6.50 23.08 9.72
C ALA A 381 6.69 22.80 8.21
N ALA A 382 5.65 23.04 7.39
CA ALA A 382 5.73 22.85 5.96
C ALA A 382 6.79 23.75 5.30
N LYS A 383 6.89 25.02 5.71
CA LYS A 383 7.92 25.94 5.21
C LYS A 383 9.33 25.48 5.60
N GLU A 384 9.49 24.98 6.82
CA GLU A 384 10.78 24.45 7.30
C GLU A 384 11.22 23.25 6.46
N ILE A 385 10.34 22.25 6.29
CA ILE A 385 10.60 21.04 5.47
C ILE A 385 10.95 21.41 4.03
N LEU A 386 10.13 22.24 3.39
CA LEU A 386 10.34 22.63 1.99
C LEU A 386 11.64 23.43 1.81
N SER A 387 11.99 24.29 2.77
CA SER A 387 13.24 25.06 2.72
C SER A 387 14.49 24.18 2.85
N ALA A 388 14.40 23.06 3.57
CA ALA A 388 15.52 22.15 3.77
C ALA A 388 15.81 21.27 2.53
N GLN A 389 14.82 21.06 1.66
CA GLN A 389 14.92 20.15 0.52
C GLN A 389 15.16 20.84 -0.83
N ASP A 390 14.98 22.17 -0.91
CA ASP A 390 15.16 22.99 -2.12
C ASP A 390 14.48 22.41 -3.38
N ASN A 391 13.27 21.87 -3.21
CA ASN A 391 12.51 21.19 -4.26
C ASN A 391 11.60 22.12 -5.09
N GLY A 392 11.67 23.44 -4.86
CA GLY A 392 10.90 24.46 -5.58
C GLY A 392 9.42 24.58 -5.18
N ALA A 393 8.92 23.71 -4.29
CA ALA A 393 7.55 23.82 -3.79
C ALA A 393 7.39 24.95 -2.78
N LYS A 394 6.17 25.49 -2.70
CA LYS A 394 5.82 26.59 -1.80
C LYS A 394 4.58 26.24 -0.99
N ALA A 395 4.57 26.61 0.28
CA ALA A 395 3.39 26.49 1.14
C ALA A 395 2.72 27.87 1.33
N SER A 396 1.39 27.89 1.21
CA SER A 396 0.56 29.08 1.40
C SER A 396 -0.62 28.76 2.31
N LEU A 397 -1.13 29.76 3.02
CA LEU A 397 -2.30 29.66 3.91
C LEU A 397 -3.41 30.53 3.36
N THR A 398 -4.62 29.97 3.29
CA THR A 398 -5.86 30.67 2.94
C THR A 398 -6.90 30.32 3.98
N GLU A 399 -7.24 31.27 4.85
CA GLU A 399 -8.13 31.07 6.00
C GLU A 399 -7.66 29.91 6.90
N THR A 400 -8.33 28.76 6.86
CA THR A 400 -7.97 27.54 7.61
C THR A 400 -7.40 26.44 6.71
N GLY A 401 -7.14 26.72 5.43
CA GLY A 401 -6.56 25.79 4.46
C GLY A 401 -5.09 26.09 4.18
N VAL A 402 -4.22 25.09 4.27
CA VAL A 402 -2.82 25.18 3.82
C VAL A 402 -2.67 24.45 2.51
N THR A 403 -2.07 25.08 1.51
CA THR A 403 -1.78 24.45 0.22
C THR A 403 -0.29 24.46 -0.06
N LEU A 404 0.27 23.27 -0.30
CA LEU A 404 1.61 23.08 -0.84
C LEU A 404 1.49 23.00 -2.36
N THR A 405 2.31 23.75 -3.09
CA THR A 405 2.24 23.82 -4.55
C THR A 405 3.63 23.75 -5.17
N PHE A 406 3.77 22.88 -6.17
CA PHE A 406 4.91 22.84 -7.08
C PHE A 406 4.40 23.12 -8.50
N VAL A 407 5.14 23.93 -9.26
CA VAL A 407 4.82 24.25 -10.66
C VAL A 407 6.05 23.98 -11.50
N GLU A 408 5.97 22.97 -12.36
CA GLU A 408 6.95 22.70 -13.39
C GLU A 408 6.59 23.49 -14.64
N LYS A 409 7.48 24.38 -15.05
CA LYS A 409 7.37 25.13 -16.30
C LYS A 409 8.19 24.41 -17.38
N PRO A 410 7.80 24.49 -18.65
CA PRO A 410 8.61 23.93 -19.72
C PRO A 410 9.94 24.72 -19.78
N ASN A 411 11.04 24.00 -19.99
CA ASN A 411 12.37 24.58 -20.16
C ASN A 411 12.54 25.28 -21.50
#